data_AF-A0A9W8W8V0-F1
#
_entry.id   AF-A0A9W8W8V0-F1
#
_cell.length_a   1.000
_cell.length_b   1.000
_cell.length_c   1.000
_cell.angle_alpha   90.00
_cell.angle_beta   90.00
_cell.angle_gamma   90.00
#
_symmetry.space_group_name_H-M   'P 1'
#
loop_
_entity.id
_entity.type
_entity.pdbx_description
1 polymer ?
#
loop_
_entity_poly.entity_id
_entity_poly.type
_entity_poly.pdbx_seq_one_letter_code
_entity_poly.pdbx_strand_id
1 'polypeptide(L)'
;MPPGSTMLTRNRTPPNCTFEVDDLEQDWVYRNKFDYIHARELGGCVADDEKLFRQAFEHLAPGGYFEMHAVYPRFLSDDDTAKLAKDAQFWMTTICEGAVKFGKPLDAAPEWLDKMKAAGFVEVTQEIRKIPMGGWPKDAKLKEIGRHAIIQEQQAIDSYTPGIFSRVLGWDEEEIQVLIAKVKNDLKNPAIHIYVPSYSIWGKKPEA
;
A
#
# COMPACT_ATOMS: atom_id res chain seq x y z
N MET A 1 21.55 -7.92 21.53
CA MET A 1 20.18 -7.41 21.70
C MET A 1 20.26 -5.92 21.98
N PRO A 2 19.70 -5.03 21.14
CA PRO A 2 19.59 -3.64 21.49
C PRO A 2 18.41 -3.44 22.47
N PRO A 3 18.56 -2.59 23.50
CA PRO A 3 17.50 -2.24 24.42
C PRO A 3 16.63 -1.15 23.78
N GLY A 4 15.34 -1.42 23.56
CA GLY A 4 14.42 -0.44 22.98
C GLY A 4 13.08 -0.95 22.46
N SER A 5 12.79 -2.27 22.53
CA SER A 5 11.46 -2.77 22.20
C SER A 5 10.49 -2.44 23.34
N THR A 6 9.85 -1.27 23.29
CA THR A 6 8.66 -0.99 24.10
C THR A 6 7.54 -1.90 23.62
N MET A 7 7.41 -3.09 24.23
CA MET A 7 6.16 -3.84 24.17
C MET A 7 5.07 -2.92 24.73
N LEU A 8 4.02 -2.69 23.97
CA LEU A 8 2.82 -1.99 24.44
C LEU A 8 2.31 -2.72 25.68
N THR A 9 2.49 -2.12 26.87
CA THR A 9 1.97 -2.71 28.10
C THR A 9 0.45 -2.60 28.12
N ARG A 10 -0.21 -3.65 28.62
CA ARG A 10 -1.68 -3.87 28.71
C ARG A 10 -2.52 -2.71 29.30
N ASN A 11 -1.91 -1.63 29.76
CA ASN A 11 -2.53 -0.54 30.51
C ASN A 11 -2.83 0.74 29.69
N ARG A 12 -2.73 0.70 28.36
CA ARG A 12 -2.96 1.86 27.49
C ARG A 12 -3.93 1.62 26.33
N THR A 13 -4.64 0.51 26.31
CA THR A 13 -5.59 0.16 25.23
C THR A 13 -7.03 0.36 25.70
N PRO A 14 -7.93 0.90 24.86
CA PRO A 14 -9.36 0.93 25.17
C PRO A 14 -9.89 -0.46 25.52
N PRO A 15 -10.91 -0.58 26.40
CA PRO A 15 -11.42 -1.88 26.86
C PRO A 15 -12.05 -2.73 25.73
N ASN A 16 -12.39 -2.10 24.60
CA ASN A 16 -12.94 -2.73 23.40
C ASN A 16 -11.90 -2.96 22.29
N CYS A 17 -10.60 -2.89 22.60
CA CYS A 17 -9.52 -3.03 21.64
C CYS A 17 -8.49 -4.04 22.12
N THR A 18 -8.28 -5.07 21.30
CA THR A 18 -7.25 -6.09 21.51
C THR A 18 -6.27 -6.01 20.35
N PHE A 19 -4.97 -6.15 20.65
CA PHE A 19 -3.92 -6.23 19.65
C PHE A 19 -3.39 -7.65 19.62
N GLU A 20 -3.26 -8.20 18.42
CA GLU A 20 -2.77 -9.55 18.18
C GLU A 20 -1.61 -9.45 17.19
N VAL A 21 -0.55 -10.22 17.45
CA VAL A 21 0.57 -10.37 16.53
C VAL A 21 0.33 -11.65 15.77
N ASP A 22 0.01 -11.52 14.49
CA ASP A 22 -0.30 -12.65 13.62
C ASP A 22 0.17 -12.37 12.18
N ASP A 23 0.30 -13.42 11.39
CA ASP A 23 0.60 -13.36 9.97
C ASP A 23 -0.70 -13.52 9.17
N LEU A 24 -1.13 -12.45 8.50
CA LEU A 24 -2.36 -12.40 7.73
C LEU A 24 -2.42 -13.44 6.59
N GLU A 25 -1.26 -13.94 6.13
CA GLU A 25 -1.17 -14.92 5.05
C GLU A 25 -1.37 -16.36 5.53
N GLN A 26 -1.30 -16.61 6.84
CA GLN A 26 -1.65 -17.90 7.42
C GLN A 26 -3.17 -18.08 7.45
N ASP A 27 -3.58 -19.31 7.71
CA ASP A 27 -4.99 -19.65 7.86
C ASP A 27 -5.54 -18.98 9.12
N TRP A 28 -6.58 -18.15 8.94
CA TRP A 28 -7.18 -17.44 10.05
C TRP A 28 -7.91 -18.41 10.98
N VAL A 29 -7.57 -18.37 12.27
CA VAL A 29 -8.11 -19.29 13.30
C VAL A 29 -9.15 -18.63 14.21
N TYR A 30 -9.71 -17.50 13.78
CA TYR A 30 -10.70 -16.75 14.55
C TYR A 30 -11.98 -17.56 14.75
N ARG A 31 -12.40 -17.72 16.01
CA ARG A 31 -13.62 -18.46 16.36
C ARG A 31 -14.89 -17.66 16.10
N ASN A 32 -14.81 -16.34 16.27
CA ASN A 32 -15.93 -15.43 16.07
C ASN A 32 -15.87 -14.87 14.65
N LYS A 33 -17.05 -14.61 14.09
CA LYS A 33 -17.16 -13.85 12.84
C LYS A 33 -17.12 -12.36 13.12
N PHE A 34 -16.65 -11.59 12.16
CA PHE A 34 -16.56 -10.14 12.22
C PHE A 34 -17.69 -9.51 11.42
N ASP A 35 -18.21 -8.38 11.89
CA ASP A 35 -19.17 -7.58 11.12
C ASP A 35 -18.44 -6.71 10.08
N TYR A 36 -17.17 -6.41 10.34
CA TYR A 36 -16.34 -5.57 9.49
C TYR A 36 -14.87 -5.97 9.61
N ILE A 37 -14.20 -6.08 8.46
CA ILE A 37 -12.77 -6.33 8.35
C ILE A 37 -12.18 -5.21 7.52
N HIS A 38 -11.09 -4.61 8.00
CA HIS A 38 -10.40 -3.51 7.32
C HIS A 38 -8.93 -3.85 7.10
N ALA A 39 -8.47 -3.67 5.87
CA ALA A 39 -7.09 -3.80 5.46
C ALA A 39 -6.60 -2.49 4.86
N ARG A 40 -5.38 -2.05 5.20
CA ARG A 40 -4.85 -0.79 4.69
C ARG A 40 -3.34 -0.83 4.52
N GLU A 41 -2.88 -0.33 3.37
CA GLU A 41 -1.47 -0.27 2.95
C GLU A 41 -0.77 -1.62 3.06
N LEU A 42 -1.37 -2.67 2.49
CA LEU A 42 -0.81 -4.03 2.44
C LEU A 42 -0.07 -4.34 1.13
N GLY A 43 0.16 -3.35 0.27
CA GLY A 43 0.94 -3.54 -0.96
C GLY A 43 2.35 -4.06 -0.64
N GLY A 44 2.78 -5.13 -1.29
CA GLY A 44 4.06 -5.79 -0.98
C GLY A 44 4.06 -6.63 0.31
N CYS A 45 2.93 -6.71 1.02
CA CYS A 45 2.76 -7.57 2.20
C CYS A 45 2.01 -8.87 1.88
N VAL A 46 1.24 -8.91 0.80
CA VAL A 46 0.38 -10.03 0.40
C VAL A 46 0.94 -10.69 -0.86
N ALA A 47 1.15 -12.00 -0.82
CA ALA A 47 1.55 -12.81 -1.97
C ALA A 47 0.33 -13.29 -2.79
N ASP A 48 -0.80 -13.54 -2.11
CA ASP A 48 -2.04 -14.04 -2.70
C ASP A 48 -3.26 -13.25 -2.18
N ASP A 49 -3.62 -12.20 -2.93
CA ASP A 49 -4.80 -11.39 -2.64
C ASP A 49 -6.10 -12.20 -2.71
N GLU A 50 -6.18 -13.24 -3.56
CA GLU A 50 -7.37 -14.08 -3.67
C GLU A 50 -7.58 -14.90 -2.40
N LYS A 51 -6.48 -15.46 -1.83
CA LYS A 51 -6.53 -16.09 -0.51
C LYS A 51 -7.00 -15.08 0.52
N LEU A 52 -6.44 -13.87 0.55
CA LEU A 52 -6.88 -12.84 1.51
C LEU A 52 -8.37 -12.53 1.38
N PHE A 53 -8.89 -12.34 0.17
CA PHE A 53 -10.32 -12.11 -0.06
C PHE A 53 -11.18 -13.29 0.39
N ARG A 54 -10.79 -14.54 0.08
CA ARG A 54 -11.51 -15.74 0.55
C ARG A 54 -11.54 -15.83 2.07
N GLN A 55 -10.41 -15.60 2.74
CA GLN A 55 -10.34 -15.64 4.20
C GLN A 55 -11.20 -14.55 4.83
N ALA A 56 -11.14 -13.32 4.31
CA ALA A 56 -12.01 -12.24 4.74
C ALA A 56 -13.49 -12.62 4.59
N PHE A 57 -13.87 -13.17 3.43
CA PHE A 57 -15.22 -13.62 3.17
C PHE A 57 -15.68 -14.69 4.17
N GLU A 58 -14.86 -15.71 4.40
CA GLU A 58 -15.17 -16.80 5.33
C GLU A 58 -15.37 -16.28 6.76
N HIS A 59 -14.57 -15.31 7.19
CA HIS A 59 -14.55 -14.80 8.56
C HIS A 59 -15.53 -13.65 8.82
N LEU A 60 -16.24 -13.16 7.81
CA LEU A 60 -17.34 -12.22 7.99
C LEU A 60 -18.64 -12.92 8.41
N ALA A 61 -19.42 -12.24 9.23
CA ALA A 61 -20.83 -12.57 9.46
C ALA A 61 -21.65 -12.29 8.19
N PRO A 62 -22.78 -12.96 7.96
CA PRO A 62 -23.72 -12.58 6.90
C PRO A 62 -24.07 -11.10 6.99
N GLY A 63 -24.01 -10.38 5.87
CA GLY A 63 -24.20 -8.94 5.81
C GLY A 63 -22.98 -8.09 6.21
N GLY A 64 -21.88 -8.68 6.70
CA GLY A 64 -20.66 -7.99 7.06
C GLY A 64 -19.85 -7.50 5.86
N TYR A 65 -18.89 -6.60 6.09
CA TYR A 65 -18.11 -5.94 5.04
C TYR A 65 -16.61 -6.19 5.13
N PHE A 66 -15.97 -6.38 3.98
CA PHE A 66 -14.51 -6.27 3.87
C PHE A 66 -14.18 -4.99 3.09
N GLU A 67 -13.28 -4.17 3.64
CA GLU A 67 -12.77 -2.96 3.01
C GLU A 67 -11.24 -3.00 2.95
N MET A 68 -10.67 -2.67 1.80
CA MET A 68 -9.23 -2.66 1.59
C MET A 68 -8.77 -1.40 0.86
N HIS A 69 -7.76 -0.74 1.41
CA HIS A 69 -7.16 0.49 0.88
C HIS A 69 -5.66 0.31 0.58
N ALA A 70 -5.20 0.80 -0.57
CA ALA A 70 -3.75 1.01 -0.79
C ALA A 70 -3.47 2.09 -1.82
N VAL A 71 -2.24 2.62 -1.76
CA VAL A 71 -1.68 3.42 -2.83
C VAL A 71 -1.10 2.52 -3.93
N TYR A 72 -1.46 2.80 -5.17
CA TYR A 72 -0.90 2.13 -6.35
C TYR A 72 0.48 2.71 -6.68
N PRO A 73 1.51 1.87 -6.90
CA PRO A 73 2.91 2.28 -6.96
C PRO A 73 3.27 2.78 -8.37
N ARG A 74 2.51 3.69 -8.97
CA ARG A 74 2.86 4.29 -10.27
C ARG A 74 2.71 5.80 -10.21
N PHE A 75 3.79 6.51 -10.52
CA PHE A 75 3.78 7.96 -10.65
C PHE A 75 3.19 8.35 -12.00
N LEU A 76 2.03 9.00 -11.97
CA LEU A 76 1.29 9.47 -13.14
C LEU A 76 1.22 11.00 -13.15
N SER A 77 0.94 11.60 -14.29
CA SER A 77 0.69 13.04 -14.43
C SER A 77 -0.38 13.30 -15.49
N ASP A 78 -1.14 14.37 -15.33
CA ASP A 78 -2.17 14.78 -16.31
C ASP A 78 -1.61 15.67 -17.43
N ASP A 79 -0.37 16.15 -17.32
CA ASP A 79 0.27 17.12 -18.22
C ASP A 79 1.62 16.63 -18.77
N ASP A 80 1.80 15.31 -18.83
CA ASP A 80 3.03 14.62 -19.25
C ASP A 80 4.30 14.97 -18.46
N THR A 81 4.22 15.67 -17.33
CA THR A 81 5.41 16.02 -16.53
C THR A 81 6.01 14.82 -15.79
N ALA A 82 5.28 13.70 -15.65
CA ALA A 82 5.80 12.46 -15.08
C ALA A 82 7.05 11.92 -15.79
N LYS A 83 7.19 12.18 -17.10
CA LYS A 83 8.38 11.78 -17.89
C LYS A 83 9.65 12.55 -17.54
N LEU A 84 9.51 13.68 -16.83
CA LEU A 84 10.64 14.47 -16.33
C LEU A 84 11.25 13.81 -15.09
N ALA A 85 10.49 12.98 -14.36
CA ALA A 85 10.91 12.27 -13.16
C ALA A 85 11.64 10.96 -13.51
N LYS A 86 12.67 11.02 -14.35
CA LYS A 86 13.28 9.84 -14.97
C LYS A 86 13.78 8.82 -13.95
N ASP A 87 14.48 9.29 -12.91
CA ASP A 87 15.05 8.41 -11.89
C ASP A 87 13.94 7.85 -10.99
N ALA A 88 12.91 8.65 -10.66
CA ALA A 88 11.75 8.18 -9.90
C ALA A 88 10.93 7.13 -10.66
N GLN A 89 10.74 7.29 -11.97
CA GLN A 89 10.07 6.31 -12.84
C GLN A 89 10.87 5.00 -12.94
N PHE A 90 12.20 5.12 -13.10
CA PHE A 90 13.09 3.98 -13.14
C PHE A 90 13.09 3.21 -11.81
N TRP A 91 13.18 3.92 -10.69
CA TRP A 91 13.10 3.33 -9.35
C TRP A 91 11.78 2.59 -9.16
N MET A 92 10.66 3.23 -9.52
CA MET A 92 9.34 2.63 -9.35
C MET A 92 9.16 1.36 -10.18
N THR A 93 9.69 1.34 -11.40
CA THR A 93 9.69 0.13 -12.24
C THR A 93 10.53 -0.97 -11.61
N THR A 94 11.77 -0.65 -11.23
CA THR A 94 12.73 -1.60 -10.66
C THR A 94 12.25 -2.18 -9.32
N ILE A 95 11.64 -1.36 -8.45
CA ILE A 95 11.15 -1.84 -7.16
C ILE A 95 9.95 -2.78 -7.31
N CYS A 96 9.05 -2.52 -8.28
CA CYS A 96 7.95 -3.45 -8.59
C CYS A 96 8.48 -4.78 -9.11
N GLU A 97 9.49 -4.78 -9.98
CA GLU A 97 10.14 -6.01 -10.45
C GLU A 97 10.77 -6.80 -9.29
N GLY A 98 11.45 -6.10 -8.37
CA GLY A 98 12.00 -6.70 -7.16
C GLY A 98 10.92 -7.27 -6.24
N ALA A 99 9.81 -6.56 -6.06
CA ALA A 99 8.67 -7.03 -5.25
C ALA A 99 8.02 -8.29 -5.83
N VAL A 100 7.88 -8.36 -7.16
CA VAL A 100 7.43 -9.58 -7.86
C VAL A 100 8.40 -10.73 -7.64
N LYS A 101 9.72 -10.52 -7.79
CA LYS A 101 10.74 -11.55 -7.52
C LYS A 101 10.76 -12.02 -6.07
N PHE A 102 10.47 -11.12 -5.14
CA PHE A 102 10.33 -11.45 -3.73
C PHE A 102 9.06 -12.27 -3.44
N GLY A 103 8.08 -12.25 -4.35
CA GLY A 103 6.83 -13.01 -4.26
C GLY A 103 5.65 -12.21 -3.70
N LYS A 104 5.80 -10.89 -3.49
CA LYS A 104 4.75 -10.01 -2.97
C LYS A 104 4.64 -8.75 -3.82
N PRO A 105 3.78 -8.74 -4.86
CA PRO A 105 3.67 -7.60 -5.76
C PRO A 105 3.15 -6.34 -5.04
N LEU A 106 3.57 -5.17 -5.52
CA LEU A 106 3.12 -3.87 -5.02
C LEU A 106 1.90 -3.34 -5.81
N ASP A 107 1.67 -3.85 -7.02
CA ASP A 107 0.78 -3.26 -8.03
C ASP A 107 -0.47 -4.11 -8.34
N ALA A 108 -0.91 -4.95 -7.40
CA ALA A 108 -2.06 -5.83 -7.58
C ALA A 108 -3.44 -5.13 -7.51
N ALA A 109 -3.49 -3.88 -7.03
CA ALA A 109 -4.73 -3.14 -6.80
C ALA A 109 -5.74 -3.07 -7.97
N PRO A 110 -5.30 -2.96 -9.24
CA PRO A 110 -6.22 -2.97 -10.38
C PRO A 110 -7.06 -4.24 -10.52
N GLU A 111 -6.63 -5.38 -9.96
CA GLU A 111 -7.31 -6.67 -10.07
C GLU A 111 -8.29 -6.94 -8.92
N TRP A 112 -8.27 -6.09 -7.88
CA TRP A 112 -9.04 -6.35 -6.65
C TRP A 112 -10.54 -6.42 -6.87
N LEU A 113 -11.10 -5.62 -7.78
CA LEU A 113 -12.54 -5.64 -8.07
C LEU A 113 -13.02 -7.04 -8.48
N ASP A 114 -12.28 -7.66 -9.41
CA ASP A 114 -12.65 -8.95 -9.96
C ASP A 114 -12.36 -10.07 -8.96
N LYS A 115 -11.22 -10.00 -8.25
CA LYS A 115 -10.88 -10.97 -7.20
C LYS A 115 -11.85 -10.95 -6.03
N MET A 116 -12.29 -9.77 -5.59
CA MET A 116 -13.28 -9.63 -4.52
C MET A 116 -14.64 -10.19 -4.94
N LYS A 117 -15.09 -9.94 -6.18
CA LYS A 117 -16.32 -10.56 -6.72
C LYS A 117 -16.18 -12.08 -6.81
N ALA A 118 -15.04 -12.58 -7.29
CA ALA A 118 -14.77 -14.01 -7.41
C ALA A 118 -14.77 -14.72 -6.05
N ALA A 119 -14.39 -14.04 -4.98
CA ALA A 119 -14.49 -14.56 -3.61
C ALA A 119 -15.92 -14.64 -3.05
N GLY A 120 -16.93 -14.12 -3.77
CA GLY A 120 -18.35 -14.22 -3.41
C GLY A 120 -18.95 -12.97 -2.77
N PHE A 121 -18.19 -11.88 -2.66
CA PHE A 121 -18.73 -10.60 -2.19
C PHE A 121 -19.74 -10.02 -3.19
N VAL A 122 -20.78 -9.38 -2.66
CA VAL A 122 -21.80 -8.64 -3.39
C VAL A 122 -21.68 -7.15 -3.11
N GLU A 123 -22.38 -6.33 -3.90
CA GLU A 123 -22.37 -4.85 -3.77
C GLU A 123 -20.94 -4.26 -3.81
N VAL A 124 -20.04 -4.92 -4.55
CA VAL A 124 -18.62 -4.53 -4.60
C VAL A 124 -18.46 -3.18 -5.28
N THR A 125 -17.84 -2.24 -4.56
CA THR A 125 -17.56 -0.88 -5.03
C THR A 125 -16.07 -0.62 -4.97
N GLN A 126 -15.53 0.04 -6.00
CA GLN A 126 -14.14 0.50 -6.06
C GLN A 126 -14.10 1.98 -6.39
N GLU A 127 -13.41 2.74 -5.56
CA GLU A 127 -13.07 4.14 -5.79
C GLU A 127 -11.57 4.28 -6.04
N ILE A 128 -11.20 5.09 -7.02
CA ILE A 128 -9.81 5.45 -7.29
C ILE A 128 -9.67 6.96 -7.16
N ARG A 129 -8.83 7.41 -6.22
CA ARG A 129 -8.57 8.83 -5.94
C ARG A 129 -7.16 9.19 -6.35
N LYS A 130 -6.96 10.38 -6.94
CA LYS A 130 -5.63 10.89 -7.24
C LYS A 130 -5.04 11.54 -5.98
N ILE A 131 -3.92 11.02 -5.51
CA ILE A 131 -3.16 11.62 -4.41
C ILE A 131 -1.99 12.38 -5.03
N PRO A 132 -2.06 13.73 -5.06
CA PRO A 132 -0.97 14.52 -5.61
C PRO A 132 0.29 14.34 -4.77
N MET A 133 1.44 14.51 -5.40
CA MET A 133 2.74 14.45 -4.75
C MET A 133 3.40 15.83 -4.84
N GLY A 134 3.54 16.49 -3.70
CA GLY A 134 4.12 17.84 -3.60
C GLY A 134 3.08 18.98 -3.60
N GLY A 135 3.58 20.20 -3.75
CA GLY A 135 2.80 21.44 -3.53
C GLY A 135 2.16 22.06 -4.77
N TRP A 136 2.16 21.35 -5.90
CA TRP A 136 1.69 21.86 -7.20
C TRP A 136 0.17 22.06 -7.35
N PRO A 137 -0.72 21.33 -6.63
CA PRO A 137 -2.16 21.55 -6.78
C PRO A 137 -2.57 22.99 -6.41
N LYS A 138 -3.55 23.55 -7.14
CA LYS A 138 -4.11 24.87 -6.80
C LYS A 138 -5.05 24.82 -5.60
N ASP A 139 -5.83 23.76 -5.51
CA ASP A 139 -6.74 23.51 -4.39
C ASP A 139 -5.95 23.37 -3.07
N ALA A 140 -6.40 24.08 -2.03
CA ALA A 140 -5.68 24.17 -0.76
C ALA A 140 -5.61 22.82 -0.04
N LYS A 141 -6.69 22.03 -0.08
CA LYS A 141 -6.76 20.71 0.56
C LYS A 141 -5.88 19.70 -0.18
N LEU A 142 -5.93 19.65 -1.51
CA LEU A 142 -5.06 18.79 -2.32
C LEU A 142 -3.59 19.17 -2.17
N LYS A 143 -3.28 20.46 -2.02
CA LYS A 143 -1.92 20.92 -1.74
C LYS A 143 -1.42 20.42 -0.38
N GLU A 144 -2.25 20.49 0.67
CA GLU A 144 -1.91 19.94 1.98
C GLU A 144 -1.68 18.43 1.92
N ILE A 145 -2.61 17.69 1.30
CA ILE A 145 -2.47 16.23 1.06
C ILE A 145 -1.15 15.95 0.34
N GLY A 146 -0.83 16.68 -0.72
CA GLY A 146 0.39 16.45 -1.50
C GLY A 146 1.68 16.75 -0.75
N ARG A 147 1.67 17.71 0.17
CA ARG A 147 2.82 17.96 1.08
C ARG A 147 3.04 16.81 2.05
N HIS A 148 1.99 16.17 2.53
CA HIS A 148 2.13 14.98 3.37
C HIS A 148 2.55 13.76 2.56
N ALA A 149 1.95 13.55 1.39
CA ALA A 149 2.24 12.42 0.52
C ALA A 149 3.71 12.39 0.09
N ILE A 150 4.30 13.54 -0.27
CA ILE A 150 5.72 13.59 -0.69
C ILE A 150 6.69 13.33 0.46
N ILE A 151 6.30 13.60 1.71
CA ILE A 151 7.11 13.26 2.89
C ILE A 151 7.05 11.76 3.14
N GLN A 152 5.84 11.19 3.09
CA GLN A 152 5.61 9.75 3.22
C GLN A 152 6.39 8.98 2.15
N GLU A 153 6.32 9.42 0.89
CA GLU A 153 7.02 8.76 -0.23
C GLU A 153 8.54 8.76 -0.04
N GLN A 154 9.12 9.88 0.40
CA GLN A 154 10.55 9.95 0.68
C GLN A 154 10.98 8.98 1.79
N GLN A 155 10.16 8.78 2.81
CA GLN A 155 10.41 7.80 3.88
C GLN A 155 10.23 6.36 3.38
N ALA A 156 9.25 6.12 2.50
CA ALA A 156 9.03 4.83 1.87
C ALA A 156 10.23 4.44 1.00
N ILE A 157 10.75 5.37 0.19
CA ILE A 157 11.97 5.15 -0.61
C ILE A 157 13.14 4.71 0.27
N ASP A 158 13.37 5.38 1.40
CA ASP A 158 14.45 4.98 2.32
C ASP A 158 14.25 3.60 2.95
N SER A 159 12.98 3.23 3.17
CA SER A 159 12.62 1.99 3.88
C SER A 159 12.63 0.76 2.96
N TYR A 160 12.01 0.84 1.79
CA TYR A 160 11.86 -0.30 0.88
C TYR A 160 13.10 -0.57 0.04
N THR A 161 13.78 0.49 -0.41
CA THR A 161 14.84 0.37 -1.44
C THR A 161 16.00 -0.52 -0.97
N PRO A 162 16.61 -0.33 0.21
CA PRO A 162 17.77 -1.14 0.60
C PRO A 162 17.46 -2.64 0.64
N GLY A 163 16.31 -3.03 1.17
CA GLY A 163 15.93 -4.44 1.29
C GLY A 163 15.71 -5.12 -0.05
N ILE A 164 14.90 -4.50 -0.93
CA ILE A 164 14.57 -5.07 -2.24
C ILE A 164 15.78 -5.01 -3.19
N PHE A 165 16.46 -3.87 -3.27
CA PHE A 165 17.53 -3.69 -4.26
C PHE A 165 18.77 -4.52 -3.92
N SER A 166 19.17 -4.60 -2.65
CA SER A 166 20.34 -5.41 -2.27
C SER A 166 20.02 -6.91 -2.29
N ARG A 167 19.08 -7.36 -1.45
CA ARG A 167 18.88 -8.80 -1.18
C ARG A 167 18.17 -9.53 -2.31
N VAL A 168 17.31 -8.84 -3.06
CA VAL A 168 16.48 -9.46 -4.12
C VAL A 168 17.05 -9.17 -5.50
N LEU A 169 17.49 -7.93 -5.76
CA LEU A 169 18.00 -7.53 -7.07
C LEU A 169 19.53 -7.57 -7.19
N GLY A 170 20.26 -7.71 -6.09
CA GLY A 170 21.72 -7.87 -6.09
C GLY A 170 22.51 -6.59 -6.39
N TRP A 171 21.93 -5.41 -6.18
CA TRP A 171 22.62 -4.12 -6.38
C TRP A 171 23.63 -3.87 -5.27
N ASP A 172 24.69 -3.11 -5.60
CA ASP A 172 25.64 -2.63 -4.61
C ASP A 172 25.05 -1.48 -3.78
N GLU A 173 25.48 -1.36 -2.52
CA GLU A 173 24.97 -0.33 -1.60
C GLU A 173 25.27 1.09 -2.11
N GLU A 174 26.43 1.34 -2.72
CA GLU A 174 26.76 2.66 -3.26
C GLU A 174 25.81 3.04 -4.41
N GLU A 175 25.50 2.09 -5.29
CA GLU A 175 24.56 2.28 -6.40
C GLU A 175 23.14 2.57 -5.88
N ILE A 176 22.72 1.87 -4.81
CA ILE A 176 21.43 2.09 -4.15
C ILE A 176 21.34 3.51 -3.59
N GLN A 177 22.35 3.97 -2.85
CA GLN A 177 22.34 5.31 -2.26
C GLN A 177 22.34 6.41 -3.33
N VAL A 178 23.08 6.20 -4.44
CA VAL A 178 23.04 7.10 -5.59
C VAL A 178 21.65 7.16 -6.22
N LEU A 179 20.99 6.02 -6.40
CA LEU A 179 19.63 5.98 -6.94
C LEU A 179 18.64 6.71 -6.02
N ILE A 180 18.66 6.43 -4.70
CA ILE A 180 17.79 7.09 -3.71
C ILE A 180 17.95 8.62 -3.79
N ALA A 181 19.19 9.11 -3.84
CA ALA A 181 19.45 10.54 -3.93
C ALA A 181 18.86 11.17 -5.20
N LYS A 182 19.00 10.51 -6.35
CA LYS A 182 18.44 10.96 -7.64
C LYS A 182 16.91 10.96 -7.64
N VAL A 183 16.28 9.89 -7.18
CA VAL A 183 14.82 9.77 -7.06
C VAL A 183 14.27 10.91 -6.20
N LYS A 184 14.88 11.14 -5.03
CA LYS A 184 14.46 12.22 -4.13
C LYS A 184 14.65 13.60 -4.73
N ASN A 185 15.63 13.78 -5.62
CA ASN A 185 15.81 15.03 -6.34
C ASN A 185 14.69 15.26 -7.36
N ASP A 186 14.30 14.23 -8.11
CA ASP A 186 13.14 14.30 -9.02
C ASP A 186 11.87 14.68 -8.24
N LEU A 187 11.60 14.02 -7.11
CA LEU A 187 10.43 14.28 -6.27
C LEU A 187 10.37 15.69 -5.65
N LYS A 188 11.49 16.43 -5.64
CA LYS A 188 11.55 17.82 -5.17
C LYS A 188 11.38 18.85 -6.28
N ASN A 189 11.39 18.42 -7.54
CA ASN A 189 11.31 19.34 -8.67
C ASN A 189 9.88 19.90 -8.80
N PRO A 190 9.68 21.23 -8.65
CA PRO A 190 8.36 21.84 -8.71
C PRO A 190 7.71 21.81 -10.11
N ALA A 191 8.49 21.52 -11.16
CA ALA A 191 7.98 21.36 -12.52
C ALA A 191 7.35 19.97 -12.78
N ILE A 192 7.42 19.07 -11.81
CA ILE A 192 6.91 17.70 -11.91
C ILE A 192 5.59 17.62 -11.14
N HIS A 193 4.49 17.45 -11.87
CA HIS A 193 3.13 17.43 -11.32
C HIS A 193 2.60 15.99 -11.21
N ILE A 194 3.35 15.14 -10.53
CA ILE A 194 2.99 13.74 -10.36
C ILE A 194 1.93 13.54 -9.27
N TYR A 195 1.17 12.47 -9.43
CA TYR A 195 0.25 11.90 -8.45
C TYR A 195 0.38 10.38 -8.46
N VAL A 196 -0.15 9.74 -7.41
CA VAL A 196 -0.34 8.29 -7.34
C VAL A 196 -1.84 7.99 -7.19
N PRO A 197 -2.38 6.95 -7.84
CA PRO A 197 -3.73 6.49 -7.56
C PRO A 197 -3.81 5.86 -6.17
N SER A 198 -4.87 6.14 -5.41
CA SER A 198 -5.23 5.44 -4.18
C SER A 198 -6.51 4.67 -4.44
N TYR A 199 -6.45 3.35 -4.26
CA TYR A 199 -7.56 2.44 -4.42
C TYR A 199 -8.24 2.24 -3.08
N SER A 200 -9.55 2.41 -3.07
CA SER A 200 -10.44 2.02 -1.99
C SER A 200 -11.46 1.05 -2.53
N ILE A 201 -11.49 -0.18 -2.02
CA ILE A 201 -12.45 -1.20 -2.44
C ILE A 201 -13.17 -1.76 -1.22
N TRP A 202 -14.46 -2.01 -1.33
CA TRP A 202 -15.22 -2.74 -0.33
C TRP A 202 -16.31 -3.60 -0.94
N GLY A 203 -16.65 -4.66 -0.24
CA GLY A 203 -17.68 -5.61 -0.64
C GLY A 203 -18.41 -6.16 0.58
N LYS A 204 -19.68 -6.51 0.38
CA LYS A 204 -20.55 -7.08 1.41
C LYS A 204 -20.61 -8.60 1.26
N LYS A 205 -20.56 -9.34 2.37
CA LYS A 205 -20.95 -10.75 2.38
C LYS A 205 -22.47 -10.86 2.28
N PRO A 206 -23.04 -11.70 1.40
CA PRO A 206 -24.49 -11.86 1.30
C PRO A 206 -25.16 -12.09 2.65
N GLU A 207 -26.33 -11.48 2.82
CA GLU A 207 -27.32 -11.92 3.79
C GLU A 207 -27.86 -13.27 3.27
N ALA A 208 -28.03 -14.27 4.13
CA ALA A 208 -28.24 -15.68 3.75
C ALA A 208 -29.30 -15.92 2.66
#